data_AF-A0A7J4IJI5-F1
#
_entry.id   AF-A0A7J4IJI5-F1
#
_cell.length_a   1.000
_cell.length_b   1.000
_cell.length_c   1.000
_cell.angle_alpha   90.00
_cell.angle_beta   90.00
_cell.angle_gamma   90.00
#
_symmetry.space_group_name_H-M   'P 1'
#
loop_
_entity.id
_entity.type
_entity.pdbx_description
1 polymer ?
#
loop_
_entity_poly.entity_id
_entity_poly.type
_entity_poly.pdbx_seq_one_letter_code
_entity_poly.pdbx_strand_id
1 'polypeptide(L)'
;MTPDIPPVENPSLGLFKRYLTERARIFRNREVLRHSYRPQILPHRIPQIDEIASILAPSLRNETPSNILIYGKTGTGKTACVRYVGGELEKASTQTSLCTVVHINCEVIDTQYRVLAQIAKEVEHPEELSSDKLRTHIPMTGWPTDQVYLELKNQLEARGGVLVIVLDEIDKLVKKSGDDTLYNLTRINGDLKAS
;
A
#
# COMPACT_ATOMS: atom_id res chain seq x y z
N MET A 1 34.32 -21.62 -42.82
CA MET A 1 35.07 -21.97 -41.60
C MET A 1 35.28 -20.71 -40.80
N THR A 2 34.29 -20.34 -39.99
CA THR A 2 34.40 -19.26 -39.00
C THR A 2 34.97 -19.87 -37.73
N PRO A 3 36.07 -19.33 -37.14
CA PRO A 3 36.60 -19.86 -35.90
C PRO A 3 35.63 -19.55 -34.75
N ASP A 4 35.28 -20.58 -33.99
CA ASP A 4 34.56 -20.48 -32.73
C ASP A 4 35.33 -19.58 -31.76
N ILE A 5 34.70 -18.48 -31.37
CA ILE A 5 35.20 -17.60 -30.31
C ILE A 5 34.92 -18.32 -28.97
N PRO A 6 35.93 -18.62 -28.15
CA PRO A 6 35.68 -19.26 -26.85
C PRO A 6 34.85 -18.32 -25.95
N PRO A 7 33.95 -18.84 -25.11
CA PRO A 7 33.13 -18.01 -24.25
C PRO A 7 34.04 -17.28 -23.25
N VAL A 8 33.88 -15.96 -23.18
CA VAL A 8 34.58 -15.08 -22.24
C VAL A 8 34.27 -15.54 -20.81
N GLU A 9 35.23 -16.16 -20.13
CA GLU A 9 35.13 -16.47 -18.71
C GLU A 9 35.04 -15.16 -17.93
N ASN A 10 33.86 -14.85 -17.38
CA ASN A 10 33.66 -13.71 -16.49
C ASN A 10 34.50 -13.89 -15.20
N PRO A 11 35.57 -13.10 -14.98
CA PRO A 11 36.51 -13.31 -13.87
C PRO A 11 35.91 -13.00 -12.48
N SER A 12 34.71 -12.41 -12.43
CA SER A 12 34.09 -11.89 -11.21
C SER A 12 33.46 -12.95 -10.30
N LEU A 13 33.38 -14.21 -10.73
CA LEU A 13 32.78 -15.29 -9.94
C LEU A 13 33.76 -16.00 -8.99
N GLY A 14 35.07 -15.68 -9.03
CA GLY A 14 36.12 -16.44 -8.34
C GLY A 14 35.89 -16.67 -6.84
N LEU A 15 35.39 -15.66 -6.11
CA LEU A 15 35.08 -15.77 -4.68
C LEU A 15 33.79 -16.56 -4.40
N PHE A 16 32.78 -16.42 -5.26
CA PHE A 16 31.44 -16.94 -5.03
C PHE A 16 31.19 -18.32 -5.65
N LYS A 17 32.09 -18.78 -6.54
CA LYS A 17 31.99 -20.05 -7.28
C LYS A 17 31.85 -21.26 -6.36
N ARG A 18 32.59 -21.30 -5.23
CA ARG A 18 32.48 -22.38 -4.24
C ARG A 18 31.12 -22.40 -3.56
N TYR A 19 30.57 -21.23 -3.23
CA TYR A 19 29.28 -21.10 -2.56
C TYR A 19 28.07 -21.39 -3.48
N LEU A 20 28.23 -21.21 -4.79
CA LEU A 20 27.20 -21.47 -5.80
C LEU A 20 27.12 -22.94 -6.23
N THR A 21 28.24 -23.67 -6.14
CA THR A 21 28.35 -25.04 -6.66
C THR A 21 28.09 -26.11 -5.59
N GLU A 22 28.34 -25.82 -4.30
CA GLU A 22 28.34 -26.82 -3.22
C GLU A 22 27.02 -27.00 -2.45
N ARG A 23 25.91 -26.39 -2.87
CA ARG A 23 24.65 -26.53 -2.13
C ARG A 23 23.74 -27.58 -2.75
N ALA A 24 23.53 -28.68 -2.03
CA ALA A 24 22.35 -29.54 -2.23
C ALA A 24 21.10 -28.64 -2.26
N ARG A 25 20.40 -28.62 -3.40
CA ARG A 25 19.23 -27.76 -3.62
C ARG A 25 18.03 -28.33 -2.87
N ILE A 26 18.03 -28.21 -1.54
CA ILE A 26 16.89 -28.55 -0.68
C ILE A 26 15.70 -27.62 -1.00
N PHE A 27 15.98 -26.38 -1.39
CA PHE A 27 14.98 -25.37 -1.68
C PHE A 27 14.89 -25.10 -3.18
N ARG A 28 13.68 -25.21 -3.75
CA ARG A 28 13.39 -24.78 -5.12
C ARG A 28 13.42 -23.25 -5.26
N ASN A 29 12.89 -22.53 -4.27
CA ASN A 29 12.99 -21.07 -4.18
C ASN A 29 13.05 -20.69 -2.69
N ARG A 30 14.15 -20.05 -2.25
CA ARG A 30 14.32 -19.61 -0.86
C ARG A 30 13.59 -18.29 -0.56
N GLU A 31 13.31 -17.50 -1.60
CA GLU A 31 12.67 -16.20 -1.45
C GLU A 31 11.25 -16.33 -0.89
N VAL A 32 10.58 -17.48 -1.11
CA VAL A 32 9.24 -17.75 -0.55
C VAL A 32 9.20 -17.81 0.98
N LEU A 33 10.35 -17.99 1.62
CA LEU A 33 10.48 -18.09 3.07
C LEU A 33 10.87 -16.75 3.71
N ARG A 34 11.11 -15.70 2.91
CA ARG A 34 11.36 -14.37 3.47
C ARG A 34 10.10 -13.83 4.13
N HIS A 35 10.27 -13.08 5.21
CA HIS A 35 9.20 -12.34 5.89
C HIS A 35 8.50 -11.33 4.95
N SER A 36 9.18 -10.87 3.90
CA SER A 36 8.62 -9.99 2.87
C SER A 36 7.86 -10.71 1.76
N TYR A 37 7.92 -12.05 1.71
CA TYR A 37 7.26 -12.82 0.67
C TYR A 37 5.74 -12.79 0.82
N ARG A 38 5.06 -12.60 -0.31
CA ARG A 38 3.60 -12.50 -0.38
C ARG A 38 3.06 -13.73 -1.10
N PRO A 39 2.46 -14.68 -0.40
CA PRO A 39 1.81 -15.80 -1.06
C PRO A 39 0.58 -15.32 -1.82
N GLN A 40 0.28 -15.93 -2.97
CA GLN A 40 -0.94 -15.64 -3.74
C GLN A 40 -2.21 -16.16 -3.08
N ILE A 41 -2.09 -17.06 -2.11
CA ILE A 41 -3.21 -17.67 -1.40
C ILE A 41 -2.85 -17.71 0.09
N LEU A 42 -3.77 -17.27 0.93
CA LEU A 42 -3.65 -17.37 2.39
C LEU A 42 -4.58 -18.51 2.85
N PRO A 43 -4.09 -19.76 2.92
CA PRO A 43 -4.91 -20.89 3.35
C PRO A 43 -5.46 -20.63 4.77
N HIS A 44 -6.67 -21.13 5.03
CA HIS A 44 -7.42 -20.92 6.28
C HIS A 44 -7.83 -19.47 6.58
N ARG A 45 -7.63 -18.54 5.65
CA ARG A 45 -8.09 -17.14 5.76
C ARG A 45 -9.20 -16.76 4.78
N ILE A 46 -9.69 -17.72 4.01
CA ILE A 46 -10.75 -17.52 3.02
C ILE A 46 -11.98 -16.82 3.63
N PRO A 47 -12.53 -17.23 4.79
CA PRO A 47 -13.70 -16.56 5.34
C PRO A 47 -13.46 -15.08 5.68
N GLN A 48 -12.29 -14.73 6.19
CA GLN A 48 -11.95 -13.34 6.50
C GLN A 48 -11.68 -12.53 5.23
N ILE A 49 -11.07 -13.14 4.22
CA ILE A 49 -10.85 -12.52 2.91
C ILE A 49 -12.20 -12.18 2.28
N ASP A 50 -13.14 -13.12 2.26
CA ASP A 50 -14.47 -12.94 1.70
C ASP A 50 -15.27 -11.86 2.45
N GLU A 51 -15.16 -11.82 3.79
CA GLU A 51 -15.80 -10.79 4.61
C GLU A 51 -15.28 -9.39 4.25
N ILE A 52 -13.95 -9.19 4.24
CA ILE A 52 -13.34 -7.90 3.88
C ILE A 52 -13.70 -7.52 2.44
N ALA A 53 -13.61 -8.48 1.50
CA ALA A 53 -13.96 -8.24 0.10
C ALA A 53 -15.43 -7.85 -0.08
N SER A 54 -16.36 -8.48 0.66
CA SER A 54 -17.78 -8.14 0.58
C SER A 54 -18.09 -6.72 1.05
N ILE A 55 -17.36 -6.24 2.07
CA ILE A 55 -17.52 -4.88 2.59
C ILE A 55 -16.89 -3.84 1.64
N LEU A 56 -15.78 -4.20 0.98
CA LEU A 56 -15.08 -3.32 0.04
C LEU A 56 -15.68 -3.36 -1.38
N ALA A 57 -16.45 -4.38 -1.75
CA ALA A 57 -17.04 -4.53 -3.09
C ALA A 57 -17.82 -3.30 -3.62
N PRO A 58 -18.55 -2.51 -2.79
CA PRO A 58 -19.19 -1.27 -3.24
C PRO A 58 -18.22 -0.25 -3.85
N SER A 59 -16.94 -0.24 -3.43
CA SER A 59 -15.93 0.67 -3.98
C SER A 59 -15.71 0.49 -5.48
N LEU A 60 -15.91 -0.72 -6.00
CA LEU A 60 -15.82 -1.01 -7.44
C LEU A 60 -17.00 -0.45 -8.25
N ARG A 61 -18.03 0.09 -7.57
CA ARG A 61 -19.19 0.77 -8.16
C ARG A 61 -19.15 2.27 -7.91
N ASN A 62 -18.01 2.81 -7.45
CA ASN A 62 -17.85 4.18 -6.97
C ASN A 62 -18.76 4.53 -5.78
N GLU A 63 -19.21 3.52 -5.03
CA GLU A 63 -19.94 3.73 -3.77
C GLU A 63 -18.97 3.71 -2.59
N THR A 64 -19.26 4.50 -1.56
CA THR A 64 -18.44 4.54 -0.34
C THR A 64 -18.62 3.25 0.47
N PRO A 65 -17.59 2.40 0.63
CA PRO A 65 -17.70 1.20 1.46
C PRO A 65 -17.76 1.54 2.95
N SER A 66 -18.17 0.58 3.77
CA SER A 66 -18.13 0.74 5.24
C SER A 66 -16.71 0.62 5.78
N ASN A 67 -16.40 1.40 6.82
CA ASN A 67 -15.12 1.31 7.52
C ASN A 67 -14.95 -0.04 8.21
N ILE A 68 -13.76 -0.63 8.13
CA ILE A 68 -13.45 -1.95 8.70
C ILE A 68 -12.40 -1.78 9.80
N LEU A 69 -12.65 -2.36 10.98
CA LEU A 69 -11.67 -2.48 12.06
C LEU A 69 -11.31 -3.95 12.27
N ILE A 70 -10.04 -4.30 12.08
CA ILE A 70 -9.56 -5.68 12.18
C ILE A 70 -8.66 -5.83 13.40
N TYR A 71 -9.02 -6.72 14.32
CA TYR A 71 -8.28 -6.99 15.55
C TYR A 71 -7.82 -8.45 15.64
N GLY A 72 -6.79 -8.69 16.45
CA GLY A 72 -6.28 -10.02 16.73
C GLY A 72 -4.80 -10.01 17.13
N LYS A 73 -4.30 -11.13 17.63
CA LYS A 73 -2.89 -11.27 18.05
C LYS A 73 -1.91 -10.97 16.91
N THR A 74 -0.69 -10.57 17.23
CA THR A 74 0.40 -10.41 16.25
C THR A 74 0.72 -11.75 15.59
N GLY A 75 1.21 -11.72 14.34
CA GLY A 75 1.54 -12.93 13.59
C GLY A 75 0.35 -13.76 13.08
N THR A 76 -0.91 -13.32 13.28
CA THR A 76 -2.09 -14.04 12.77
C THR A 76 -2.36 -13.83 11.28
N GLY A 77 -1.59 -12.97 10.60
CA GLY A 77 -1.73 -12.73 9.16
C GLY A 77 -2.74 -11.64 8.78
N LYS A 78 -3.16 -10.77 9.72
CA LYS A 78 -4.06 -9.63 9.44
C LYS A 78 -3.54 -8.75 8.29
N THR A 79 -2.33 -8.22 8.42
CA THR A 79 -1.66 -7.41 7.39
C THR A 79 -1.59 -8.13 6.04
N ALA A 80 -1.32 -9.44 6.06
CA ALA A 80 -1.25 -10.24 4.83
C ALA A 80 -2.62 -10.34 4.15
N CYS A 81 -3.70 -10.57 4.92
CA CYS A 81 -5.06 -10.64 4.40
C CYS A 81 -5.50 -9.30 3.80
N VAL A 82 -5.28 -8.20 4.51
CA VAL A 82 -5.69 -6.87 4.02
C VAL A 82 -4.92 -6.48 2.77
N ARG A 83 -3.60 -6.71 2.73
CA ARG A 83 -2.80 -6.46 1.54
C ARG A 83 -3.20 -7.31 0.35
N TYR A 84 -3.59 -8.56 0.61
CA TYR A 84 -4.08 -9.45 -0.44
C TYR A 84 -5.39 -8.91 -1.02
N VAL A 85 -6.40 -8.64 -0.18
CA VAL A 85 -7.69 -8.10 -0.62
C VAL A 85 -7.52 -6.75 -1.29
N GLY A 86 -6.70 -5.85 -0.75
CA GLY A 86 -6.39 -4.57 -1.35
C GLY A 86 -5.77 -4.70 -2.75
N GLY A 87 -4.80 -5.60 -2.92
CA GLY A 87 -4.21 -5.86 -4.23
C GLY A 87 -5.20 -6.48 -5.23
N GLU A 88 -6.12 -7.33 -4.78
CA GLU A 88 -7.19 -7.85 -5.63
C GLU A 88 -8.22 -6.77 -5.98
N LEU A 89 -8.50 -5.84 -5.06
CA LEU A 89 -9.38 -4.70 -5.27
C LEU A 89 -8.83 -3.75 -6.34
N GLU A 90 -7.53 -3.44 -6.28
CA GLU A 90 -6.84 -2.63 -7.30
C GLU A 90 -6.81 -3.33 -8.67
N LYS A 91 -6.61 -4.65 -8.71
CA LYS A 91 -6.69 -5.41 -9.97
C LYS A 91 -8.09 -5.46 -10.55
N ALA A 92 -9.12 -5.50 -9.69
CA ALA A 92 -10.51 -5.48 -10.09
C ALA A 92 -11.02 -4.08 -10.46
N SER A 93 -10.27 -3.03 -10.11
CA SER A 93 -10.54 -1.66 -10.53
C SER A 93 -10.46 -1.57 -12.06
N THR A 94 -11.47 -0.95 -12.65
CA THR A 94 -11.55 -0.71 -14.09
C THR A 94 -11.41 0.77 -14.38
N GLN A 95 -11.25 1.15 -15.66
CA GLN A 95 -11.20 2.57 -16.05
C GLN A 95 -12.45 3.37 -15.63
N THR A 96 -13.58 2.70 -15.39
CA THR A 96 -14.85 3.32 -14.97
C THR A 96 -14.98 3.46 -13.45
N SER A 97 -14.24 2.66 -12.68
CA SER A 97 -14.26 2.66 -11.22
C SER A 97 -12.84 2.66 -10.68
N LEU A 98 -12.27 3.88 -10.60
CA LEU A 98 -10.95 4.12 -10.04
C LEU A 98 -10.97 3.84 -8.54
N CYS A 99 -10.42 2.69 -8.15
CA CYS A 99 -10.26 2.32 -6.76
C CYS A 99 -8.76 2.23 -6.44
N THR A 100 -8.32 3.03 -5.48
CA THR A 100 -6.91 3.07 -5.07
C THR A 100 -6.78 2.60 -3.64
N VAL A 101 -5.78 1.77 -3.35
CA VAL A 101 -5.55 1.26 -2.00
C VAL A 101 -4.22 1.77 -1.47
N VAL A 102 -4.27 2.61 -0.44
CA VAL A 102 -3.06 3.15 0.21
C VAL A 102 -2.82 2.42 1.52
N HIS A 103 -1.65 1.81 1.64
CA HIS A 103 -1.22 1.10 2.85
C HIS A 103 -0.21 1.90 3.66
N ILE A 104 -0.56 2.21 4.91
CA ILE A 104 0.29 2.96 5.84
C ILE A 104 0.59 2.08 7.04
N ASN A 105 1.88 1.92 7.35
CA ASN A 105 2.32 1.29 8.58
C ASN A 105 2.51 2.36 9.66
N CYS A 106 1.60 2.37 10.64
CA CYS A 106 1.61 3.33 11.73
C CYS A 106 2.74 3.11 12.76
N GLU A 107 3.48 2.00 12.67
CA GLU A 107 4.72 1.82 13.44
C GLU A 107 5.86 2.70 12.90
N VAL A 108 5.86 3.00 11.59
CA VAL A 108 6.86 3.86 10.93
C VAL A 108 6.39 5.30 10.82
N ILE A 109 5.09 5.48 10.57
CA ILE A 109 4.42 6.77 10.37
C ILE A 109 3.43 6.98 11.52
N ASP A 110 3.90 7.65 12.58
CA ASP A 110 3.22 7.69 13.87
C ASP A 110 2.70 9.07 14.26
N THR A 111 2.55 9.99 13.30
CA THR A 111 1.93 11.30 13.49
C THR A 111 0.86 11.58 12.44
N GLN A 112 -0.22 12.25 12.84
CA GLN A 112 -1.33 12.64 11.94
C GLN A 112 -0.80 13.35 10.68
N TYR A 113 0.10 14.31 10.87
CA TYR A 113 0.71 15.06 9.77
C TYR A 113 1.38 14.12 8.75
N ARG A 114 2.20 13.17 9.22
CA ARG A 114 2.94 12.27 8.33
C ARG A 114 2.02 11.25 7.66
N VAL A 115 0.94 10.83 8.33
CA VAL A 115 -0.10 10.00 7.70
C VAL A 115 -0.73 10.76 6.54
N LEU A 116 -1.23 11.98 6.76
CA LEU A 116 -1.86 12.78 5.71
C LEU A 116 -0.89 13.08 4.56
N ALA A 117 0.34 13.47 4.87
CA ALA A 117 1.36 13.74 3.86
C ALA A 117 1.73 12.48 3.05
N GLN A 118 1.77 11.30 3.68
CA GLN A 118 2.00 10.05 2.97
C GLN A 118 0.82 9.71 2.05
N ILE A 119 -0.43 9.86 2.51
CA ILE A 119 -1.61 9.62 1.67
C ILE A 119 -1.57 10.53 0.44
N ALA A 120 -1.35 11.83 0.63
CA ALA A 120 -1.28 12.79 -0.46
C ALA A 120 -0.21 12.42 -1.50
N LYS A 121 0.97 12.02 -1.02
CA LYS A 121 2.06 11.57 -1.89
C LYS A 121 1.72 10.31 -2.69
N GLU A 122 1.01 9.34 -2.11
CA GLU A 122 0.59 8.11 -2.82
C GLU A 122 -0.55 8.39 -3.81
N VAL A 123 -1.39 9.39 -3.53
CA VAL A 123 -2.46 9.84 -4.44
C VAL A 123 -1.89 10.63 -5.63
N GLU A 124 -0.78 11.34 -5.43
CA GLU A 124 -0.03 12.07 -6.44
C GLU A 124 0.70 11.08 -7.39
N HIS A 125 -0.01 10.45 -8.33
CA HIS A 125 0.62 9.56 -9.31
C HIS A 125 1.46 10.34 -10.33
N PRO A 126 2.75 9.98 -10.54
CA PRO A 126 3.65 10.69 -11.46
C PRO A 126 3.28 10.56 -12.94
N GLU A 127 2.41 9.62 -13.31
CA GLU A 127 2.35 9.04 -14.66
C GLU A 127 1.24 9.65 -15.54
N GLU A 128 0.36 10.49 -14.97
CA GLU A 128 -0.81 11.04 -15.68
C GLU A 128 -0.71 12.51 -16.09
N LEU A 129 0.33 13.28 -15.72
CA LEU A 129 0.25 14.74 -15.84
C LEU A 129 1.28 15.40 -16.76
N SER A 130 0.72 15.96 -17.84
CA SER A 130 1.22 17.03 -18.69
C SER A 130 1.71 18.27 -17.91
N SER A 131 2.77 18.87 -18.43
CA SER A 131 3.72 19.84 -17.87
C SER A 131 3.18 21.17 -17.27
N ASP A 132 1.88 21.45 -17.31
CA ASP A 132 1.34 22.82 -17.13
C ASP A 132 0.65 23.13 -15.80
N LYS A 133 0.47 22.16 -14.89
CA LYS A 133 -0.10 22.44 -13.56
C LYS A 133 0.98 22.71 -12.52
N LEU A 134 0.93 23.92 -11.93
CA LEU A 134 1.76 24.32 -10.78
C LEU A 134 1.54 23.33 -9.63
N ARG A 135 2.60 22.59 -9.29
CA ARG A 135 2.60 21.57 -8.23
C ARG A 135 2.32 22.21 -6.87
N THR A 136 1.44 21.57 -6.09
CA THR A 136 1.34 21.81 -4.65
C THR A 136 1.76 20.52 -3.94
N HIS A 137 3.07 20.23 -3.99
CA HIS A 137 3.64 19.07 -3.30
C HIS A 137 3.64 19.32 -1.80
N ILE A 138 2.97 18.45 -1.05
CA ILE A 138 2.91 18.53 0.41
C ILE A 138 4.30 18.16 0.98
N PRO A 139 5.00 19.09 1.66
CA PRO A 139 6.30 18.78 2.23
C PRO A 139 6.17 17.77 3.38
N MET A 140 7.28 17.12 3.72
CA MET A 140 7.30 16.17 4.85
C MET A 140 7.27 16.84 6.23
N THR A 141 7.45 18.15 6.29
CA THR A 141 7.29 19.01 7.47
C THR A 141 7.06 20.47 7.07
N GLY A 142 6.61 21.29 8.02
CA GLY A 142 6.62 22.75 7.90
C GLY A 142 5.29 23.39 7.48
N TRP A 143 4.32 22.60 7.03
CA TRP A 143 2.96 23.07 6.81
C TRP A 143 2.09 22.89 8.05
N PRO A 144 1.11 23.77 8.30
CA PRO A 144 0.02 23.50 9.21
C PRO A 144 -0.74 22.24 8.79
N THR A 145 -1.14 21.41 9.76
CA THR A 145 -1.90 20.18 9.50
C THR A 145 -3.18 20.45 8.71
N ASP A 146 -3.86 21.58 8.98
CA ASP A 146 -5.09 21.97 8.28
C ASP A 146 -4.84 22.29 6.80
N GLN A 147 -3.69 22.88 6.49
CA GLN A 147 -3.29 23.15 5.10
C GLN A 147 -3.00 21.84 4.36
N VAL A 148 -2.32 20.89 5.02
CA VAL A 148 -2.09 19.55 4.47
C VAL A 148 -3.40 18.82 4.23
N TYR A 149 -4.33 18.90 5.18
CA TYR A 149 -5.66 18.30 5.06
C TYR A 149 -6.45 18.87 3.88
N LEU A 150 -6.47 20.20 3.74
CA LEU A 150 -7.18 20.87 2.65
C LEU A 150 -6.58 20.49 1.29
N GLU A 151 -5.25 20.44 1.20
CA GLU A 151 -4.57 20.06 -0.04
C GLU A 151 -4.84 18.59 -0.40
N LEU A 152 -4.75 17.68 0.57
CA LEU A 152 -5.14 16.28 0.36
C LEU A 152 -6.59 16.18 -0.14
N LYS A 153 -7.52 16.90 0.48
CA LYS A 153 -8.92 16.93 0.05
C LYS A 153 -9.05 17.39 -1.42
N ASN A 154 -8.36 18.47 -1.80
CA ASN A 154 -8.38 18.97 -3.18
C ASN A 154 -7.85 17.92 -4.17
N GLN A 155 -6.80 17.19 -3.80
CA GLN A 155 -6.23 16.11 -4.62
C GLN A 155 -7.21 14.94 -4.77
N LEU A 156 -7.91 14.55 -3.70
CA LEU A 156 -8.93 13.51 -3.74
C LEU A 156 -10.12 13.91 -4.62
N GLU A 157 -10.62 15.15 -4.47
CA GLU A 157 -11.72 15.67 -5.29
C GLU A 157 -11.34 15.78 -6.78
N ALA A 158 -10.10 16.18 -7.08
CA ALA A 158 -9.61 16.31 -8.45
C ALA A 158 -9.42 14.96 -9.15
N ARG A 159 -9.02 13.92 -8.40
CA ARG A 159 -8.84 12.56 -8.92
C ARG A 159 -10.18 11.86 -9.14
N GLY A 160 -11.12 12.04 -8.23
CA GLY A 160 -12.36 11.26 -8.18
C GLY A 160 -12.10 9.77 -7.89
N GLY A 161 -13.18 8.99 -7.86
CA GLY A 161 -13.13 7.57 -7.50
C GLY A 161 -13.07 7.33 -6.00
N VAL A 162 -12.75 6.09 -5.61
CA VAL A 162 -12.75 5.64 -4.22
C VAL A 162 -11.32 5.39 -3.75
N LEU A 163 -10.93 6.05 -2.66
CA LEU A 163 -9.67 5.80 -1.97
C LEU A 163 -9.91 4.95 -0.73
N VAL A 164 -9.32 3.76 -0.70
CA VAL A 164 -9.31 2.90 0.48
C VAL A 164 -7.99 3.09 1.22
N ILE A 165 -8.05 3.60 2.45
CA ILE A 165 -6.87 3.82 3.29
C ILE A 165 -6.78 2.69 4.32
N VAL A 166 -5.66 1.99 4.33
CA VAL A 166 -5.35 0.95 5.31
C VAL A 166 -4.30 1.47 6.30
N LEU A 167 -4.71 1.61 7.55
CA LEU A 167 -3.85 1.98 8.68
C LEU A 167 -3.46 0.72 9.46
N ASP A 168 -2.28 0.17 9.18
CA ASP A 168 -1.76 -1.01 9.88
C ASP A 168 -1.09 -0.62 11.20
N GLU A 169 -1.21 -1.46 12.23
CA GLU A 169 -0.74 -1.17 13.60
C GLU A 169 -1.21 0.19 14.17
N ILE A 170 -2.48 0.51 13.93
CA ILE A 170 -3.09 1.79 14.33
C ILE A 170 -2.97 2.10 15.84
N ASP A 171 -2.81 1.08 16.68
CA ASP A 171 -2.60 1.27 18.12
C ASP A 171 -1.31 2.04 18.42
N LYS A 172 -0.29 1.97 17.55
CA LYS A 172 0.95 2.75 17.65
C LYS A 172 0.69 4.23 17.41
N LEU A 173 -0.14 4.56 16.43
CA LEU A 173 -0.53 5.94 16.11
C LEU A 173 -1.31 6.57 17.27
N VAL A 174 -2.29 5.84 17.81
CA VAL A 174 -3.13 6.30 18.92
C VAL A 174 -2.30 6.57 20.18
N LYS A 175 -1.36 5.67 20.50
CA LYS A 175 -0.48 5.84 21.68
C LYS A 175 0.36 7.12 21.61
N LYS A 176 0.73 7.58 20.42
CA LYS A 176 1.64 8.72 20.24
C LYS A 176 0.93 10.03 19.93
N SER A 177 -0.12 9.98 19.11
CA SER A 177 -0.83 11.17 18.61
C SER A 177 -2.23 11.36 19.21
N GLY A 178 -2.66 10.45 20.09
CA GLY A 178 -3.97 10.50 20.75
C GLY A 178 -5.15 10.14 19.84
N ASP A 179 -6.35 10.20 20.41
CA ASP A 179 -7.60 9.83 19.74
C ASP A 179 -8.04 10.85 18.67
N ASP A 180 -7.60 12.11 18.79
CA ASP A 180 -7.92 13.19 17.84
C ASP A 180 -7.50 12.85 16.41
N THR A 181 -6.41 12.08 16.26
CA THR A 181 -5.93 11.63 14.95
C THR A 181 -6.92 10.69 14.26
N LEU A 182 -7.52 9.76 15.01
CA LEU A 182 -8.54 8.86 14.48
C LEU A 182 -9.82 9.61 14.13
N TYR A 183 -10.19 10.56 14.98
CA TYR A 183 -11.38 11.37 14.77
C TYR A 183 -11.28 12.19 13.47
N ASN A 184 -10.13 12.82 13.22
CA ASN A 184 -9.90 13.57 11.99
C ASN A 184 -9.89 12.68 10.74
N LEU A 185 -9.25 11.50 10.80
CA LEU A 185 -9.19 10.58 9.65
C LEU A 185 -10.57 9.97 9.31
N THR A 186 -11.39 9.69 10.32
CA THR A 186 -12.74 9.15 10.11
C THR A 186 -13.74 10.19 9.60
N ARG A 187 -13.53 11.48 9.87
CA ARG A 187 -14.37 12.58 9.38
C ARG A 187 -14.13 12.95 7.93
N ILE A 188 -12.98 12.60 7.35
CA ILE A 188 -12.67 12.87 5.93
C ILE A 188 -13.80 12.36 5.01
N ASN A 189 -14.34 11.17 5.29
CA ASN A 189 -15.45 10.60 4.51
C ASN A 189 -16.70 11.48 4.50
N GLY A 190 -16.97 12.23 5.56
CA GLY A 190 -18.11 13.14 5.65
C GLY A 190 -17.83 14.54 5.09
N ASP A 191 -16.56 14.94 5.04
CA ASP A 191 -16.13 16.25 4.55
C ASP A 191 -15.93 16.28 3.03
N LEU A 192 -15.71 15.11 2.41
CA LEU A 192 -15.68 14.95 0.95
C LEU A 192 -17.09 15.19 0.39
N LYS A 193 -17.20 16.05 -0.63
CA LYS A 193 -18.50 16.26 -1.30
C LYS A 193 -18.92 14.94 -1.95
N ALA A 194 -20.10 14.44 -1.59
CA ALA A 194 -20.75 13.38 -2.32
C ALA A 194 -20.86 13.81 -3.80
N SER A 195 -20.06 13.19 -4.67
CA SER A 195 -20.15 13.33 -6.12
C SER A 195 -20.70 12.05 -6.70
#